data_AF-A0AAN8L1U4-F1
#
_entry.id   AF-A0AAN8L1U4-F1
#
_cell.length_a   1.000
_cell.length_b   1.000
_cell.length_c   1.000
_cell.angle_alpha   90.00
_cell.angle_beta   90.00
_cell.angle_gamma   90.00
#
_symmetry.space_group_name_H-M   'P 1'
#
loop_
_entity.id
_entity.type
_entity.pdbx_description
1 polymer ?
#
loop_
_entity_poly.entity_id
_entity_poly.type
_entity_poly.pdbx_seq_one_letter_code
_entity_poly.pdbx_strand_id
1 'polypeptide(L)'
;MRTLSWKPHLGSVTLDVELEDRTLTNLTVSPVHAAIILHFQDKSSWTLEELSGVLGVPQEMVRRKLALWQQQGVLKEEAGGHYSILEKGSSREKPERGVMLIDSDEDGDSNTTTQSEQREEKLQLFWAYIQAMLTNLETMTLERLHSMLRMFVATGPVVTEMDVNKLQAFLQRKVRDHQLIVSAGVYRLPKSTN
;
A
#
# COMPACT_ATOMS: atom_id res chain seq x y z
N MET A 1 27.52 14.04 -4.69
CA MET A 1 26.68 13.86 -5.90
C MET A 1 25.31 13.38 -5.44
N ARG A 2 24.21 13.85 -6.03
CA ARG A 2 22.85 13.40 -5.69
C ARG A 2 22.44 12.27 -6.64
N THR A 3 21.82 11.22 -6.12
CA THR A 3 21.24 10.11 -6.91
C THR A 3 19.74 10.01 -6.62
N LEU A 4 18.96 9.64 -7.63
CA LEU A 4 17.51 9.45 -7.55
C LEU A 4 17.21 7.97 -7.31
N SER A 5 16.49 7.66 -6.23
CA SER A 5 16.00 6.31 -5.92
C SER A 5 14.49 6.31 -6.06
N TRP A 6 13.98 5.59 -7.06
CA TRP A 6 12.55 5.47 -7.32
C TRP A 6 11.92 4.48 -6.36
N LYS A 7 10.81 4.86 -5.73
CA LYS A 7 9.96 3.97 -4.92
C LYS A 7 8.60 3.81 -5.61
N PRO A 8 8.46 2.86 -6.55
CA PRO A 8 7.27 2.75 -7.40
C PRO A 8 5.97 2.48 -6.62
N HIS A 9 6.09 1.85 -5.44
CA HIS A 9 4.99 1.54 -4.53
C HIS A 9 4.53 2.73 -3.66
N LEU A 10 5.24 3.86 -3.70
CA LEU A 10 4.87 5.10 -2.99
C LEU A 10 4.47 6.22 -3.96
N GLY A 11 4.46 5.94 -5.26
CA GLY A 11 3.99 6.86 -6.28
C GLY A 11 2.49 6.69 -6.49
N SER A 12 1.79 7.79 -6.70
CA SER A 12 0.49 7.81 -7.34
C SER A 12 0.60 8.64 -8.62
N VAL A 13 -0.10 8.20 -9.66
CA VAL A 13 -0.16 8.89 -10.94
C VAL A 13 -1.62 9.20 -11.22
N THR A 14 -1.90 10.44 -11.56
CA THR A 14 -3.21 10.85 -12.06
C THR A 14 -3.20 10.74 -13.57
N LEU A 15 -4.18 10.03 -14.13
CA LEU A 15 -4.30 9.81 -15.56
C LEU A 15 -5.75 9.98 -16.02
N ASP A 16 -5.88 10.42 -17.27
CA ASP A 16 -7.13 10.48 -18.01
C ASP A 16 -7.08 9.42 -19.10
N VAL A 17 -8.08 8.54 -19.17
CA VAL A 17 -8.18 7.47 -20.17
C VAL A 17 -9.32 7.81 -21.11
N GLU A 18 -8.97 8.11 -22.37
CA GLU A 18 -9.92 8.34 -23.45
C GLU A 18 -10.20 7.03 -24.19
N LEU A 19 -11.46 6.59 -24.17
CA LEU A 19 -11.98 5.47 -24.95
C LEU A 19 -12.95 6.00 -26.02
N GLU A 20 -13.33 5.17 -26.99
CA GLU A 20 -14.22 5.57 -28.09
C GLU A 20 -15.59 6.09 -27.59
N ASP A 21 -16.13 5.50 -26.52
CA ASP A 21 -17.46 5.83 -26.00
C ASP A 21 -17.46 6.72 -24.74
N ARG A 22 -16.33 6.84 -24.04
CA ARG A 22 -16.24 7.55 -22.76
C ARG A 22 -14.82 7.98 -22.42
N THR A 23 -14.70 9.04 -21.62
CA THR A 23 -13.43 9.47 -21.02
C THR A 23 -13.50 9.28 -19.51
N LEU A 24 -12.59 8.48 -18.97
CA LEU A 24 -12.39 8.32 -17.53
C LEU A 24 -11.36 9.36 -17.07
N THR A 25 -11.79 10.40 -16.37
CA THR A 25 -10.91 11.49 -15.93
C THR A 25 -10.51 11.36 -14.45
N ASN A 26 -9.36 11.93 -14.10
CA ASN A 26 -8.80 12.01 -12.74
C ASN A 26 -8.62 10.65 -12.05
N LEU A 27 -8.28 9.60 -12.81
CA LEU A 27 -7.98 8.29 -12.23
C LEU A 27 -6.63 8.37 -11.50
N THR A 28 -6.66 8.23 -10.18
CA THR A 28 -5.46 8.15 -9.37
C THR A 28 -5.09 6.69 -9.17
N VAL A 29 -4.04 6.23 -9.83
CA VAL A 29 -3.61 4.82 -9.80
C VAL A 29 -2.11 4.70 -9.49
N SER A 30 -1.67 3.51 -9.08
CA SER A 30 -0.23 3.26 -8.89
C SER A 30 0.51 3.17 -10.23
N PRO A 31 1.83 3.47 -10.27
CA PRO A 31 2.63 3.45 -11.50
C PRO A 31 2.52 2.16 -12.31
N VAL A 32 2.31 1.01 -11.65
CA VAL A 32 2.13 -0.28 -12.33
C VAL A 32 0.82 -0.31 -13.11
N HIS A 33 -0.27 0.22 -12.56
CA HIS A 33 -1.55 0.32 -13.29
C HIS A 33 -1.42 1.26 -14.51
N ALA A 34 -0.73 2.39 -14.33
CA ALA A 34 -0.46 3.33 -15.42
C ALA A 34 0.39 2.68 -16.53
N ALA A 35 1.42 1.93 -16.15
CA ALA A 35 2.27 1.21 -17.11
C ALA A 35 1.48 0.15 -17.90
N ILE A 36 0.59 -0.60 -17.24
CA ILE A 36 -0.29 -1.56 -17.92
C ILE A 36 -1.10 -0.87 -19.01
N ILE A 37 -1.84 0.20 -18.67
CA ILE A 37 -2.74 0.84 -19.65
C ILE A 37 -1.96 1.51 -20.79
N LEU A 38 -0.75 2.02 -20.52
CA LEU A 38 0.14 2.57 -21.55
C LEU A 38 0.57 1.50 -22.56
N HIS A 39 0.86 0.27 -22.14
CA HIS A 39 1.18 -0.80 -23.11
C HIS A 39 -0.02 -1.22 -23.97
N PHE A 40 -1.22 -1.10 -23.41
CA PHE A 40 -2.45 -1.31 -24.15
C PHE A 40 -2.67 -0.23 -25.23
N GLN A 41 -2.11 0.97 -25.08
CA GLN A 41 -2.15 2.00 -26.13
C GLN A 41 -1.44 1.58 -27.42
N ASP A 42 -0.32 0.86 -27.31
CA ASP A 42 0.46 0.41 -28.48
C ASP A 42 -0.08 -0.87 -29.10
N LYS A 43 -0.61 -1.79 -28.27
CA LYS A 43 -1.14 -3.09 -28.68
C LYS A 43 -2.44 -3.38 -27.93
N SER A 44 -3.52 -3.59 -28.67
CA SER A 44 -4.87 -3.72 -28.12
C SER A 44 -5.16 -5.05 -27.41
N SER A 45 -4.30 -6.06 -27.57
CA SER A 45 -4.44 -7.36 -26.91
C SER A 45 -3.10 -7.88 -26.39
N TRP A 46 -3.11 -8.41 -25.17
CA TRP A 46 -1.92 -8.93 -24.49
C TRP A 46 -2.24 -10.20 -23.72
N THR A 47 -1.25 -11.09 -23.59
CA THR A 47 -1.33 -12.20 -22.63
C THR A 47 -0.71 -11.83 -21.29
N LEU A 48 -1.04 -12.59 -20.23
CA LEU A 48 -0.40 -12.44 -18.92
C LEU A 48 1.12 -12.62 -18.98
N GLU A 49 1.58 -13.57 -19.78
CA GLU A 49 3.01 -13.87 -19.97
C GLU A 49 3.73 -12.69 -20.63
N GLU A 50 3.16 -12.13 -21.68
CA GLU A 50 3.74 -10.97 -22.38
C GLU A 50 3.78 -9.74 -21.47
N LEU A 51 2.67 -9.42 -20.78
CA LEU A 51 2.61 -8.28 -19.85
C LEU A 51 3.60 -8.44 -18.71
N SER A 52 3.72 -9.65 -18.15
CA SER A 52 4.68 -9.97 -17.10
C SER A 52 6.12 -9.74 -17.56
N GLY A 53 6.45 -10.18 -18.78
CA GLY A 53 7.77 -10.00 -19.37
C GLY A 53 8.13 -8.54 -19.63
N VAL A 54 7.18 -7.75 -20.17
CA VAL A 54 7.42 -6.33 -20.49
C VAL A 54 7.48 -5.46 -19.25
N LEU A 55 6.60 -5.69 -18.28
CA LEU A 55 6.55 -4.91 -17.03
C LEU A 55 7.61 -5.37 -16.01
N GLY A 56 8.22 -6.54 -16.21
CA GLY A 56 9.19 -7.12 -15.29
C GLY A 56 8.60 -7.49 -13.93
N VAL A 57 7.29 -7.75 -13.87
CA VAL A 57 6.58 -8.14 -12.63
C VAL A 57 5.97 -9.53 -12.76
N PRO A 58 5.79 -10.29 -11.66
CA PRO A 58 5.19 -11.63 -11.70
C PRO A 58 3.77 -11.64 -12.28
N GLN A 59 3.39 -12.71 -12.99
CA GLN A 59 2.06 -12.85 -13.60
C GLN A 59 0.90 -12.69 -12.60
N GLU A 60 1.04 -13.23 -11.38
CA GLU A 60 0.07 -13.07 -10.29
C GLU A 60 -0.16 -11.61 -9.88
N MET A 61 0.90 -10.79 -9.95
CA MET A 61 0.79 -9.35 -9.70
C MET A 61 0.07 -8.66 -10.86
N VAL A 62 0.46 -8.97 -12.10
CA VAL A 62 -0.20 -8.42 -13.31
C VAL A 62 -1.69 -8.73 -13.29
N ARG A 63 -2.08 -9.98 -13.02
CA ARG A 63 -3.47 -10.41 -12.96
C ARG A 63 -4.28 -9.62 -11.95
N ARG A 64 -3.74 -9.39 -10.75
CA ARG A 64 -4.39 -8.55 -9.73
C ARG A 64 -4.53 -7.09 -10.17
N LYS A 65 -3.49 -6.51 -10.75
CA LYS A 65 -3.51 -5.11 -11.22
C LYS A 65 -4.41 -4.93 -12.45
N LEU A 66 -4.58 -5.95 -13.28
CA LEU A 66 -5.56 -5.97 -14.38
C LEU A 66 -7.01 -5.94 -13.87
N ALA A 67 -7.28 -6.43 -12.66
CA ALA A 67 -8.64 -6.48 -12.11
C ALA A 67 -9.25 -5.08 -11.93
N LEU A 68 -8.44 -4.07 -11.59
CA LEU A 68 -8.91 -2.68 -11.50
C LEU A 68 -9.43 -2.19 -12.85
N TRP A 69 -8.68 -2.45 -13.93
CA TRP A 69 -9.08 -2.04 -15.28
C TRP A 69 -10.28 -2.83 -15.80
N GLN A 70 -10.43 -4.09 -15.40
CA GLN A 70 -11.64 -4.86 -15.68
C GLN A 70 -12.87 -4.31 -14.95
N GLN A 71 -12.72 -3.92 -13.68
CA GLN A 71 -13.80 -3.29 -12.90
C GLN A 71 -14.22 -1.92 -13.46
N GLN A 72 -13.27 -1.14 -13.97
CA GLN A 72 -13.57 0.10 -14.69
C GLN A 72 -14.17 -0.15 -16.08
N GLY A 73 -14.22 -1.41 -16.53
CA GLY A 73 -14.71 -1.82 -17.84
C GLY A 73 -13.83 -1.33 -18.98
N VAL A 74 -12.53 -1.14 -18.73
CA VAL A 74 -11.51 -0.73 -19.71
C VAL A 74 -10.88 -1.95 -20.37
N LEU A 75 -10.70 -3.05 -19.63
CA LEU A 75 -10.15 -4.31 -20.13
C LEU A 75 -11.16 -5.45 -19.97
N LYS A 76 -11.06 -6.44 -20.83
CA LYS A 76 -11.82 -7.69 -20.76
C LYS A 76 -10.88 -8.89 -20.83
N GLU A 77 -11.11 -9.87 -19.97
CA GLU A 77 -10.47 -11.18 -20.06
C GLU A 77 -11.19 -12.04 -21.11
N GLU A 78 -10.46 -12.48 -22.12
CA GLU A 78 -10.87 -13.47 -23.12
C GLU A 78 -10.39 -14.87 -22.72
N ALA A 79 -10.98 -15.88 -23.36
CA ALA A 79 -10.63 -17.27 -23.10
C ALA A 79 -9.12 -17.52 -23.34
N GLY A 80 -8.49 -18.26 -22.43
CA GLY A 80 -7.07 -18.59 -22.54
C GLY A 80 -6.11 -17.52 -22.03
N GLY A 81 -6.54 -16.65 -21.10
CA GLY A 81 -5.64 -15.70 -20.41
C GLY A 81 -5.19 -14.52 -21.26
N HIS A 82 -5.98 -14.19 -22.29
CA HIS A 82 -5.78 -13.03 -23.14
C HIS A 82 -6.61 -11.86 -22.59
N TYR A 83 -6.05 -10.66 -22.62
CA TYR A 83 -6.71 -9.43 -22.19
C TYR A 83 -6.80 -8.48 -23.38
N SER A 84 -7.99 -7.98 -23.65
CA SER A 84 -8.27 -7.03 -24.74
C SER A 84 -8.91 -5.75 -24.21
N ILE A 85 -8.67 -4.63 -24.89
CA ILE A 85 -9.28 -3.35 -24.56
C ILE A 85 -10.75 -3.36 -24.93
N LEU A 86 -11.58 -2.86 -24.02
CA LEU A 86 -13.00 -2.66 -24.23
C LEU A 86 -13.29 -1.18 -24.51
N GLU A 87 -13.16 -0.78 -25.78
CA GLU A 87 -13.38 0.62 -26.21
C GLU A 87 -14.85 1.05 -26.11
N LYS A 88 -15.79 0.09 -26.08
CA LYS A 88 -17.24 0.34 -25.94
C LYS A 88 -17.75 -0.38 -24.71
N GLY A 89 -18.23 0.36 -23.73
CA GLY A 89 -18.92 -0.21 -22.57
C GLY A 89 -20.17 -0.95 -23.01
N SER A 90 -20.28 -2.24 -22.70
CA SER A 90 -21.57 -2.92 -22.78
C SER A 90 -22.50 -2.28 -21.75
N SER A 91 -23.68 -1.83 -22.18
CA SER A 91 -24.69 -1.10 -21.42
C SER A 91 -25.26 -1.84 -20.20
N ARG A 92 -24.41 -2.19 -19.23
CA ARG A 92 -24.82 -2.70 -17.93
C ARG A 92 -23.94 -2.06 -16.86
N GLU A 93 -24.61 -1.16 -16.14
CA GLU A 93 -24.21 -0.59 -14.86
C GLU A 93 -23.15 0.52 -14.94
N LYS A 94 -23.65 1.76 -15.00
CA LYS A 94 -22.91 2.93 -14.50
C LYS A 94 -22.44 2.61 -13.08
N PRO A 95 -21.13 2.63 -12.77
CA PRO A 95 -20.72 2.92 -11.41
C PRO A 95 -20.74 4.44 -11.27
N GLU A 96 -21.90 5.00 -10.91
CA GLU A 96 -21.90 6.26 -10.18
C GLU A 96 -21.30 5.99 -8.81
N ARG A 97 -19.98 6.11 -8.72
CA ARG A 97 -19.20 6.45 -7.54
C ARG A 97 -17.76 6.48 -7.99
N GLY A 98 -17.07 7.58 -7.69
CA GLY A 98 -15.61 7.58 -7.64
C GLY A 98 -15.20 6.48 -6.67
N VAL A 99 -14.91 5.30 -7.22
CA VAL A 99 -14.38 4.18 -6.48
C VAL A 99 -12.92 4.52 -6.25
N MET A 100 -12.67 5.33 -5.20
CA MET A 100 -11.39 5.37 -4.52
C MET A 100 -11.19 3.99 -3.88
N LEU A 101 -10.81 3.01 -4.68
CA LEU A 101 -10.06 1.88 -4.14
C LEU A 101 -8.66 2.43 -3.95
N ILE A 102 -8.41 2.90 -2.72
CA ILE A 102 -7.10 2.78 -2.10
C ILE A 102 -6.59 1.40 -2.52
N ASP A 103 -5.52 1.38 -3.31
CA ASP A 103 -4.71 0.21 -3.58
C ASP A 103 -4.19 -0.23 -2.20
N SER A 104 -5.03 -0.95 -1.44
CA SER A 104 -4.58 -1.77 -0.34
C SER A 104 -3.75 -2.84 -1.02
N ASP A 105 -2.48 -2.51 -1.26
CA ASP A 105 -1.40 -3.45 -1.50
C ASP A 105 -1.21 -4.27 -0.20
N GLU A 106 -2.27 -4.98 0.21
CA GLU A 106 -2.27 -6.08 1.15
C GLU A 106 -2.38 -7.38 0.33
N ASP A 107 -1.19 -7.89 0.02
CA ASP A 107 -0.79 -9.29 0.11
C ASP A 107 -1.10 -10.29 -1.02
N GLY A 108 -0.08 -11.10 -1.32
CA GLY A 108 -0.19 -12.44 -1.88
C GLY A 108 0.91 -12.81 -2.86
N ASP A 109 2.00 -13.43 -2.40
CA ASP A 109 2.95 -14.22 -3.20
C ASP A 109 3.78 -13.54 -4.31
N SER A 110 4.93 -13.00 -3.90
CA SER A 110 6.25 -13.20 -4.54
C SER A 110 7.34 -12.27 -3.97
N ASN A 111 7.02 -11.46 -2.95
CA ASN A 111 7.94 -10.48 -2.35
C ASN A 111 8.07 -10.61 -0.81
N THR A 112 8.06 -11.84 -0.29
CA THR A 112 8.10 -12.08 1.17
C THR A 112 9.39 -11.60 1.84
N THR A 113 10.50 -11.41 1.11
CA THR A 113 11.73 -10.86 1.69
C THR A 113 11.69 -9.34 1.85
N THR A 114 11.24 -8.58 0.83
CA THR A 114 11.41 -7.11 0.83
C THR A 114 10.31 -6.34 1.57
N GLN A 115 9.07 -6.85 1.59
CA GLN A 115 7.98 -6.21 2.36
C GLN A 115 8.04 -6.53 3.84
N SER A 116 8.48 -7.74 4.22
CA SER A 116 8.69 -8.09 5.62
C SER A 116 9.80 -7.22 6.21
N GLU A 117 10.91 -7.05 5.49
CA GLU A 117 12.01 -6.14 5.85
C GLU A 117 11.51 -4.71 6.04
N GLN A 118 10.75 -4.14 5.09
CA GLN A 118 10.25 -2.77 5.22
C GLN A 118 9.21 -2.60 6.34
N ARG A 119 8.36 -3.61 6.57
CA ARG A 119 7.40 -3.61 7.67
C ARG A 119 8.15 -3.70 9.01
N GLU A 120 9.17 -4.54 9.09
CA GLU A 120 10.04 -4.70 10.25
C GLU A 120 10.84 -3.43 10.54
N GLU A 121 11.45 -2.79 9.53
CA GLU A 121 12.15 -1.50 9.63
C GLU A 121 11.22 -0.40 10.17
N LYS A 122 9.98 -0.33 9.68
CA LYS A 122 8.98 0.62 10.19
C LYS A 122 8.64 0.34 11.65
N LEU A 123 8.40 -0.92 12.00
CA LEU A 123 8.11 -1.32 13.39
C LEU A 123 9.30 -1.05 14.32
N GLN A 124 10.53 -1.19 13.84
CA GLN A 124 11.74 -0.82 14.58
C GLN A 124 11.83 0.69 14.80
N LEU A 125 11.49 1.51 13.79
CA LEU A 125 11.43 2.96 13.94
C LEU A 125 10.40 3.38 15.00
N PHE A 126 9.19 2.80 14.92
CA PHE A 126 8.15 3.05 15.94
C PHE A 126 8.61 2.63 17.33
N TRP A 127 9.28 1.48 17.44
CA TRP A 127 9.81 0.99 18.71
C TRP A 127 10.86 1.94 19.30
N ALA A 128 11.87 2.36 18.53
CA ALA A 128 12.89 3.30 18.98
C ALA A 128 12.27 4.62 19.48
N TYR A 129 11.22 5.08 18.79
CA TYR A 129 10.53 6.31 19.16
C TYR A 129 9.69 6.15 20.43
N ILE A 130 8.96 5.04 20.58
CA ILE A 130 8.23 4.69 21.82
C ILE A 130 9.20 4.55 23.00
N GLN A 131 10.36 3.91 22.80
CA GLN A 131 11.39 3.81 23.84
C GLN A 131 11.89 5.20 24.26
N ALA A 132 12.17 6.08 23.31
CA ALA A 132 12.61 7.45 23.61
C ALA A 132 11.53 8.24 24.38
N MET A 133 10.24 8.09 24.04
CA MET A 133 9.15 8.70 24.80
C MET A 133 9.08 8.17 26.23
N LEU A 134 9.09 6.85 26.40
CA LEU A 134 8.95 6.22 27.72
C LEU A 134 10.21 6.39 28.58
N THR A 135 11.37 6.61 27.98
CA THR A 135 12.60 6.99 28.70
C THR A 135 12.50 8.41 29.26
N ASN A 136 11.92 9.34 28.49
CA ASN A 136 11.80 10.75 28.90
C ASN A 136 10.59 11.03 29.81
N LEU A 137 9.47 10.34 29.60
CA LEU A 137 8.18 10.61 30.28
C LEU A 137 7.78 9.52 31.28
N GLU A 138 8.62 8.50 31.48
CA GLU A 138 8.47 7.32 32.35
C GLU A 138 7.26 6.40 32.05
N THR A 139 6.06 6.95 31.89
CA THR A 139 4.82 6.20 31.67
C THR A 139 3.88 6.94 30.72
N MET A 140 3.15 6.22 29.86
CA MET A 140 2.17 6.81 28.94
C MET A 140 0.99 5.87 28.63
N THR A 141 -0.18 6.44 28.35
CA THR A 141 -1.35 5.69 27.85
C THR A 141 -1.22 5.36 26.36
N LEU A 142 -2.00 4.37 25.89
CA LEU A 142 -2.09 4.01 24.46
C LEU A 142 -2.42 5.23 23.59
N GLU A 143 -3.45 5.99 23.98
CA GLU A 143 -3.94 7.15 23.24
C GLU A 143 -2.87 8.24 23.10
N ARG A 144 -2.09 8.45 24.16
CA ARG A 144 -1.06 9.48 24.17
C ARG A 144 0.18 9.05 23.36
N LEU A 145 0.55 7.77 23.42
CA LEU A 145 1.54 7.19 22.51
C LEU A 145 1.08 7.34 21.05
N HIS A 146 -0.16 7.00 20.74
CA HIS A 146 -0.74 7.11 19.39
C HIS A 146 -0.71 8.54 18.87
N SER A 147 -1.13 9.50 19.69
CA SER A 147 -1.14 10.92 19.33
C SER A 147 0.27 11.48 19.10
N MET A 148 1.24 11.14 19.95
CA MET A 148 2.63 11.58 19.76
C MET A 148 3.29 10.94 18.54
N LEU A 149 3.04 9.65 18.31
CA LEU A 149 3.46 8.96 17.08
C LEU A 149 2.89 9.69 15.86
N ARG A 150 1.60 10.02 15.87
CA ARG A 150 0.94 10.73 14.76
C ARG A 150 1.53 12.13 14.54
N MET A 151 1.84 12.89 15.60
CA MET A 151 2.39 14.25 15.49
C MET A 151 3.79 14.27 14.87
N PHE A 152 4.64 13.30 15.21
CA PHE A 152 6.00 13.20 14.67
C PHE A 152 6.05 12.51 13.31
N VAL A 153 5.11 11.60 13.03
CA VAL A 153 4.98 10.94 11.72
C VAL A 153 4.32 11.86 10.69
N ALA A 154 3.38 12.72 11.09
CA ALA A 154 2.73 13.69 10.21
C ALA A 154 3.69 14.78 9.69
N THR A 155 4.82 15.01 10.37
CA THR A 155 5.87 15.95 9.95
C THR A 155 7.06 15.26 9.29
N GLY A 156 7.11 13.92 9.29
CA GLY A 156 8.15 13.14 8.63
C GLY A 156 7.81 12.82 7.16
N PRO A 157 8.81 12.53 6.32
CA PRO A 157 8.60 12.20 4.90
C PRO A 157 7.88 10.87 4.66
N VAL A 158 7.54 10.13 5.73
CA VAL A 158 6.86 8.84 5.69
C VAL A 158 5.49 9.02 6.35
N VAL A 159 4.48 9.33 5.55
CA VAL A 159 3.08 9.32 6.00
C VAL A 159 2.66 7.86 6.12
N THR A 160 2.94 7.23 7.26
CA THR A 160 2.43 5.90 7.59
C THR A 160 1.24 6.01 8.51
N GLU A 161 0.10 5.51 8.05
CA GLU A 161 -1.10 5.34 8.86
C GLU A 161 -0.89 4.21 9.89
N MET A 162 -0.37 4.56 11.07
CA MET A 162 -0.42 3.67 12.23
C MET A 162 -1.80 3.80 12.87
N ASP A 163 -2.66 2.82 12.64
CA ASP A 163 -3.96 2.77 13.33
C ASP A 163 -3.79 2.43 14.82
N VAL A 164 -4.73 2.90 15.65
CA VAL A 164 -4.71 2.67 17.11
C VAL A 164 -4.75 1.17 17.44
N ASN A 165 -5.49 0.37 16.67
CA ASN A 165 -5.58 -1.07 16.87
C ASN A 165 -4.26 -1.78 16.54
N LYS A 166 -3.60 -1.35 15.46
CA LYS A 166 -2.28 -1.86 15.06
C LYS A 166 -1.21 -1.52 16.12
N LEU A 167 -1.24 -0.30 16.65
CA LEU A 167 -0.35 0.10 17.75
C LEU A 167 -0.61 -0.73 19.02
N GLN A 168 -1.88 -0.95 19.38
CA GLN A 168 -2.23 -1.75 20.55
C GLN A 168 -1.70 -3.20 20.42
N ALA A 169 -1.92 -3.84 19.28
CA ALA A 169 -1.42 -5.20 19.02
C ALA A 169 0.12 -5.26 19.09
N PHE A 170 0.80 -4.22 18.58
CA PHE A 170 2.26 -4.10 18.64
C PHE A 170 2.77 -3.97 20.08
N LEU A 171 2.18 -3.07 20.87
CA LEU A 171 2.55 -2.89 22.28
C LEU A 171 2.28 -4.15 23.10
N GLN A 172 1.17 -4.85 22.85
CA GLN A 172 0.88 -6.13 23.49
C GLN A 172 1.95 -7.18 23.19
N ARG A 173 2.47 -7.24 21.96
CA ARG A 173 3.60 -8.11 21.63
C ARG A 173 4.84 -7.75 22.45
N LYS A 174 5.17 -6.46 22.54
CA LYS A 174 6.29 -5.96 23.36
C LYS A 174 6.12 -6.24 24.85
N VAL A 175 4.89 -6.27 25.37
CA VAL A 175 4.59 -6.69 26.75
C VAL A 175 4.85 -8.18 26.93
N ARG A 176 4.42 -9.03 25.97
CA ARG A 176 4.71 -10.48 26.01
C ARG A 176 6.20 -10.78 25.94
N ASP A 177 6.95 -10.00 25.16
CA ASP A 177 8.40 -10.13 25.03
C ASP A 177 9.17 -9.51 26.23
N HIS A 178 8.46 -9.12 27.30
CA HIS A 178 9.01 -8.45 28.49
C HIS A 178 9.77 -7.13 28.22
N GLN A 179 9.59 -6.52 27.04
CA GLN A 179 10.19 -5.24 26.66
C GLN A 179 9.37 -4.04 27.14
N LEU A 180 8.09 -4.26 27.47
CA LEU A 180 7.19 -3.28 28.07
C LEU A 180 6.43 -3.88 29.25
N ILE A 181 6.04 -3.04 30.19
CA ILE A 181 5.13 -3.38 31.28
C ILE A 181 3.88 -2.54 31.11
N VAL A 182 2.71 -3.19 31.14
CA VAL A 182 1.42 -2.50 31.22
C VAL A 182 0.86 -2.67 32.62
N SER A 183 0.48 -1.56 33.25
CA SER A 183 -0.15 -1.55 34.57
C SER A 183 -1.15 -0.41 34.64
N ALA A 184 -2.37 -0.67 35.12
CA ALA A 184 -3.43 0.35 35.24
C ALA A 184 -3.66 1.20 33.96
N GLY A 185 -3.53 0.58 32.77
CA GLY A 185 -3.75 1.26 31.49
C GLY A 185 -2.61 2.14 30.99
N VAL A 186 -1.46 2.18 31.69
CA VAL A 186 -0.24 2.87 31.23
C VAL A 186 0.86 1.87 30.89
N TYR A 187 1.63 2.20 29.85
CA TYR A 187 2.83 1.49 29.40
C TYR A 187 4.07 2.15 30.01
N ARG A 188 5.04 1.32 30.41
CA ARG A 188 6.35 1.74 30.91
C ARG A 188 7.44 0.77 30.48
N LEU A 189 8.69 1.25 30.46
CA LEU A 189 9.84 0.37 30.27
C LEU A 189 10.11 -0.44 31.55
N PRO A 190 10.57 -1.70 31.44
CA PRO A 190 11.07 -2.46 32.58
C PRO A 190 12.20 -1.70 33.26
N LYS A 191 12.25 -1.74 34.59
CA LYS A 191 13.40 -1.19 35.32
C LYS A 191 14.62 -2.05 34.98
N SER A 192 15.67 -1.45 34.42
CA SER A 192 16.96 -2.12 34.29
C SER A 192 17.44 -2.48 35.69
N THR A 193 17.39 -3.76 36.02
CA THR A 193 18.13 -4.30 37.16
C THR A 193 19.60 -4.28 36.76
N ASN A 194 20.32 -3.22 37.16
CA ASN A 194 21.76 -3.32 37.37
C ASN A 194 22.01 -4.05 38.68
#